data_AF-X1JFX7-F1
#
_entry.id   AF-X1JFX7-F1
#
_cell.length_a   1.000
_cell.length_b   1.000
_cell.length_c   1.000
_cell.angle_alpha   90.00
_cell.angle_beta   90.00
_cell.angle_gamma   90.00
#
_symmetry.space_group_name_H-M   'P 1'
#
loop_
_entity.id
_entity.type
_entity.pdbx_description
1 polymer ?
#
loop_
_entity_poly.entity_id
_entity_poly.type
_entity_poly.pdbx_seq_one_letter_code
_entity_poly.pdbx_strand_id
1 'polypeptide(L)'
;MATLDPHSQFMDPETYKEMQIETEGKFEGLGISVWIRKGQLTVVSPIEGTPAYEAGIQAGDKIMEIDGESTKDITLQDAVRKMRGSKGTSIILTIEREGVDEPLEFPIVRGMIIVKSIPYSFLTENKIGCIRIREFKKSASEDLEEALGELEKEGMEGLILDLRNNHGGLLNEAVEVCDKFLPKKKLIVSTQGRISSQNLRYLSNETPHPNYPLVILINKGSASASEVVAG
;
A
#
# COMPACT_ATOMS: atom_id res chain seq x y z
N MET A 1 17.24 -21.11 -11.01
CA MET A 1 16.62 -20.59 -9.78
C MET A 1 15.11 -20.87 -9.70
N ALA A 2 14.38 -20.86 -10.82
CA ALA A 2 12.96 -21.29 -10.88
C ALA A 2 12.70 -22.81 -10.65
N THR A 3 13.70 -23.59 -10.22
CA THR A 3 13.62 -25.05 -10.02
C THR A 3 13.48 -25.47 -8.55
N LEU A 4 13.39 -24.51 -7.62
CA LEU A 4 13.20 -24.77 -6.19
C LEU A 4 11.72 -24.67 -5.81
N ASP A 5 11.15 -23.47 -5.92
CA ASP A 5 9.76 -23.15 -5.63
C ASP A 5 9.38 -21.83 -6.34
N PRO A 6 8.08 -21.54 -6.57
CA PRO A 6 7.63 -20.37 -7.33
C PRO A 6 7.88 -19.01 -6.65
N HIS A 7 8.26 -18.99 -5.37
CA HIS A 7 8.55 -17.79 -4.59
C HIS A 7 10.05 -17.52 -4.44
N SER A 8 10.93 -18.39 -4.96
CA SER A 8 12.38 -18.19 -4.98
C SER A 8 12.83 -17.47 -6.26
N GLN A 9 13.29 -16.22 -6.12
CA GLN A 9 13.77 -15.40 -7.24
C GLN A 9 15.08 -14.68 -6.90
N PHE A 10 15.91 -14.44 -7.91
CA PHE A 10 17.07 -13.54 -7.78
C PHE A 10 16.63 -12.13 -8.13
N MET A 11 17.02 -11.17 -7.30
CA MET A 11 16.73 -9.76 -7.50
C MET A 11 18.05 -9.03 -7.66
N ASP A 12 18.19 -8.26 -8.74
CA ASP A 12 19.27 -7.29 -8.87
C ASP A 12 19.08 -6.12 -7.87
N PRO A 13 20.11 -5.29 -7.65
CA PRO A 13 20.05 -4.21 -6.65
C PRO A 13 18.90 -3.22 -6.83
N GLU A 14 18.52 -2.90 -8.08
CA GLU A 14 17.43 -1.97 -8.35
C GLU A 14 16.08 -2.61 -8.03
N THR A 15 15.86 -3.84 -8.49
CA THR A 15 14.65 -4.61 -8.17
C THR A 15 14.49 -4.83 -6.66
N TYR A 16 15.59 -5.09 -5.93
CA TYR A 16 15.57 -5.21 -4.47
C TYR A 16 15.19 -3.90 -3.79
N LYS A 17 15.72 -2.76 -4.27
CA LYS A 17 15.40 -1.43 -3.74
C LYS A 17 13.93 -1.07 -3.98
N GLU A 18 13.38 -1.41 -5.14
CA GLU A 18 11.96 -1.22 -5.45
C GLU A 18 11.06 -2.04 -4.51
N MET A 19 11.40 -3.31 -4.25
CA MET A 19 10.67 -4.15 -3.30
C MET A 19 10.70 -3.59 -1.87
N GLN A 20 11.85 -3.10 -1.41
CA GLN A 20 11.98 -2.46 -0.09
C GLN A 20 11.05 -1.25 0.03
N ILE A 21 11.06 -0.38 -0.99
CA ILE A 21 10.21 0.80 -1.05
C ILE A 21 8.71 0.43 -1.01
N GLU A 22 8.31 -0.58 -1.78
CA GLU A 22 6.92 -1.05 -1.81
C GLU A 22 6.45 -1.54 -0.42
N THR A 23 7.33 -2.30 0.24
CA THR A 23 7.11 -2.90 1.56
C THR A 23 7.09 -1.85 2.68
N GLU A 24 7.93 -0.82 2.59
CA GLU A 24 7.91 0.31 3.52
C GLU A 24 6.65 1.18 3.34
N GLY A 25 5.99 1.12 2.17
CA GLY A 25 4.85 1.96 1.84
C GLY A 25 5.21 3.44 1.70
N LYS A 26 6.50 3.73 1.56
CA LYS A 26 7.08 5.05 1.73
C LYS A 26 8.11 5.29 0.62
N PHE A 27 7.91 6.33 -0.18
CA PHE A 27 8.86 6.66 -1.25
C PHE A 27 8.89 8.15 -1.58
N GLU A 28 10.01 8.60 -2.14
CA GLU A 28 10.14 9.97 -2.61
C GLU A 28 9.71 10.06 -4.08
N GLY A 29 8.86 11.05 -4.40
CA GLY A 29 8.31 11.21 -5.75
C GLY A 29 7.12 12.17 -5.80
N LEU A 30 6.25 11.95 -6.78
CA LEU A 30 5.12 12.85 -7.07
C LEU A 30 3.79 12.40 -6.46
N GLY A 31 3.62 11.08 -6.25
CA GLY A 31 2.36 10.50 -5.78
C GLY A 31 1.31 10.32 -6.88
N ILE A 32 1.72 9.84 -8.06
CA ILE A 32 0.83 9.59 -9.21
C ILE A 32 0.86 8.11 -9.57
N SER A 33 -0.31 7.53 -9.83
CA SER A 33 -0.43 6.25 -10.52
C SER A 33 -0.58 6.48 -12.02
N VAL A 34 0.26 5.84 -12.82
CA VAL A 34 0.29 5.98 -14.27
C VAL A 34 0.19 4.62 -14.97
N TRP A 35 -0.28 4.64 -16.21
CA TRP A 35 -0.33 3.47 -17.07
C TRP A 35 -0.12 3.87 -18.53
N ILE A 36 0.37 2.96 -19.36
CA ILE A 36 0.45 3.20 -20.81
C ILE A 36 -0.87 2.76 -21.44
N ARG A 37 -1.67 3.72 -21.89
CA ARG A 37 -2.95 3.46 -22.58
C ARG A 37 -2.82 3.86 -24.04
N LYS A 38 -3.01 2.88 -24.95
CA LYS A 38 -2.89 3.09 -26.40
C LYS A 38 -1.55 3.75 -26.82
N GLY A 39 -0.46 3.38 -26.16
CA GLY A 39 0.88 3.90 -26.45
C GLY A 39 1.22 5.25 -25.80
N GLN A 40 0.31 5.85 -25.03
CA GLN A 40 0.55 7.12 -24.33
C GLN A 40 0.63 6.90 -22.82
N LEU A 41 1.62 7.54 -22.17
CA LEU A 41 1.71 7.59 -20.72
C LEU A 41 0.54 8.41 -20.16
N THR A 42 -0.35 7.76 -19.41
CA THR A 42 -1.61 8.34 -18.94
C THR A 42 -1.72 8.22 -17.42
N VAL A 43 -2.19 9.26 -16.76
CA VAL A 43 -2.50 9.27 -15.34
C VAL A 43 -3.74 8.42 -15.08
N VAL A 44 -3.59 7.41 -14.23
CA VAL A 44 -4.72 6.64 -13.69
C VAL A 44 -5.39 7.46 -12.60
N SER A 45 -4.62 7.90 -11.60
CA SER A 45 -5.09 8.79 -10.54
C SER A 45 -3.90 9.43 -9.80
N PRO A 46 -4.00 10.71 -9.40
CA PRO A 46 -3.16 11.24 -8.34
C PRO A 46 -3.54 10.62 -6.99
N ILE A 47 -2.60 10.55 -6.06
CA ILE A 47 -2.87 10.15 -4.67
C ILE A 47 -3.22 11.41 -3.87
N GLU A 48 -4.36 11.43 -3.20
CA GLU A 48 -4.79 12.58 -2.41
C GLU A 48 -3.74 13.01 -1.37
N GLY A 49 -3.56 14.33 -1.20
CA GLY A 49 -2.58 14.89 -0.27
C GLY A 49 -1.11 14.74 -0.70
N THR A 50 -0.85 14.34 -1.95
CA THR A 50 0.51 14.25 -2.50
C THR A 50 0.83 15.43 -3.42
N PRO A 51 2.13 15.71 -3.71
CA PRO A 51 2.52 16.86 -4.52
C PRO A 51 1.81 16.95 -5.87
N ALA A 52 1.56 15.82 -6.54
CA ALA A 52 0.86 15.83 -7.82
C ALA A 52 -0.64 16.13 -7.70
N TYR A 53 -1.27 15.66 -6.63
CA TYR A 53 -2.66 16.00 -6.33
C TYR A 53 -2.80 17.49 -6.04
N GLU A 54 -1.90 18.04 -5.21
CA GLU A 54 -1.86 19.46 -4.89
C GLU A 54 -1.53 20.34 -6.11
N ALA A 55 -0.71 19.83 -7.04
CA ALA A 55 -0.43 20.48 -8.31
C ALA A 55 -1.64 20.49 -9.28
N GLY A 56 -2.71 19.73 -9.00
CA GLY A 56 -3.91 19.71 -9.83
C GLY A 56 -3.83 18.76 -11.02
N ILE A 57 -2.95 17.75 -10.97
CA ILE A 57 -2.98 16.62 -11.91
C ILE A 57 -4.28 15.84 -11.74
N GLN A 58 -4.86 15.36 -12.83
CA GLN A 58 -6.16 14.70 -12.86
C GLN A 58 -6.09 13.30 -13.50
N ALA A 59 -7.04 12.44 -13.13
CA ALA A 59 -7.22 11.16 -13.79
C ALA A 59 -7.53 11.38 -15.28
N GLY A 60 -6.86 10.62 -16.15
CA GLY A 60 -7.00 10.73 -17.60
C GLY A 60 -6.02 11.69 -18.28
N ASP A 61 -5.29 12.52 -17.50
CA ASP A 61 -4.22 13.36 -18.04
C ASP A 61 -3.18 12.53 -18.79
N LYS A 62 -2.78 12.98 -19.99
CA LYS A 62 -1.69 12.35 -20.73
C LYS A 62 -0.42 13.12 -20.47
N ILE A 63 0.57 12.43 -19.91
CA ILE A 63 1.89 13.01 -19.72
C ILE A 63 2.58 12.96 -21.08
N MET A 64 2.81 14.11 -21.68
CA MET A 64 3.44 14.25 -23.00
C MET A 64 4.95 14.37 -22.86
N GLU A 65 5.43 15.12 -21.86
CA GLU A 65 6.85 15.32 -21.58
C GLU A 65 7.15 15.29 -20.08
N ILE A 66 8.38 14.90 -19.74
CA ILE A 66 8.94 14.94 -18.40
C ILE A 66 10.27 15.71 -18.48
N ASP A 67 10.34 16.87 -17.82
CA ASP A 67 11.47 17.81 -17.92
C ASP A 67 11.83 18.18 -19.38
N GLY A 68 10.81 18.36 -20.22
CA GLY A 68 10.96 18.68 -21.65
C GLY A 68 11.39 17.49 -22.53
N GLU A 69 11.58 16.30 -21.96
CA GLU A 69 11.82 15.09 -22.74
C GLU A 69 10.50 14.38 -23.06
N SER A 70 10.26 14.12 -24.34
CA SER A 70 9.07 13.41 -24.80
C SER A 70 8.94 12.04 -24.14
N THR A 71 7.71 11.73 -23.71
CA THR A 71 7.31 10.41 -23.20
C THR A 71 6.88 9.45 -24.31
N LYS A 72 6.99 9.85 -25.57
CA LYS A 72 6.67 8.97 -26.70
C LYS A 72 7.58 7.74 -26.64
N ASP A 73 6.96 6.57 -26.77
CA ASP A 73 7.63 5.26 -26.70
C ASP A 73 8.35 4.98 -25.36
N ILE A 74 8.09 5.77 -24.31
CA ILE A 74 8.66 5.53 -22.97
C ILE A 74 8.10 4.24 -22.38
N THR A 75 8.96 3.48 -21.70
CA THR A 75 8.49 2.34 -20.90
C THR A 75 7.88 2.83 -19.59
N LEU A 76 6.97 2.05 -19.00
CA LEU A 76 6.40 2.38 -17.69
C LEU A 76 7.49 2.51 -16.62
N GLN A 77 8.50 1.63 -16.68
CA GLN A 77 9.62 1.63 -15.74
C GLN A 77 10.48 2.89 -15.87
N ASP A 78 10.81 3.31 -17.09
CA ASP A 78 11.57 4.53 -17.32
C ASP A 78 10.81 5.79 -16.89
N ALA A 79 9.50 5.83 -17.16
CA ALA A 79 8.62 6.91 -16.71
C ALA A 79 8.61 7.02 -15.18
N VAL A 80 8.39 5.89 -14.50
CA VAL A 80 8.45 5.82 -13.02
C VAL A 80 9.82 6.28 -12.53
N ARG A 81 10.93 5.83 -13.14
CA ARG A 81 12.28 6.24 -12.73
C ARG A 81 12.50 7.74 -12.85
N LYS A 82 12.01 8.40 -13.91
CA LYS A 82 12.12 9.86 -14.11
C LYS A 82 11.26 10.67 -13.13
N MET A 83 10.06 10.19 -12.84
CA MET A 83 9.18 10.82 -11.84
C MET A 83 9.68 10.58 -10.40
N ARG A 84 10.35 9.43 -10.20
CA ARG A 84 11.32 9.11 -9.14
C ARG A 84 12.25 10.29 -8.84
N GLY A 85 12.57 10.57 -7.59
CA GLY A 85 13.68 11.47 -7.26
C GLY A 85 13.64 11.98 -5.84
N SER A 86 14.73 12.61 -5.41
CA SER A 86 14.89 13.04 -4.03
C SER A 86 13.86 14.08 -3.62
N LYS A 87 13.36 13.98 -2.39
CA LYS A 87 12.47 14.99 -1.81
C LYS A 87 13.07 16.40 -1.94
N GLY A 88 12.25 17.37 -2.32
CA GLY A 88 12.63 18.77 -2.50
C GLY A 88 13.19 19.11 -3.88
N THR A 89 13.48 18.13 -4.74
CA THR A 89 13.81 18.38 -6.14
C THR A 89 12.56 18.64 -6.97
N SER A 90 12.65 19.48 -7.99
CA SER A 90 11.53 19.75 -8.90
C SER A 90 11.55 18.86 -10.13
N ILE A 91 10.39 18.70 -10.75
CA ILE A 91 10.18 18.13 -12.08
C ILE A 91 9.12 18.97 -12.79
N ILE A 92 9.15 19.03 -14.10
CA ILE A 92 8.08 19.63 -14.90
C ILE A 92 7.39 18.53 -15.71
N LEU A 93 6.08 18.41 -15.55
CA LEU A 93 5.26 17.53 -16.39
C LEU A 93 4.49 18.38 -17.40
N THR A 94 4.65 18.07 -18.69
CA THR A 94 3.81 18.65 -19.75
C THR A 94 2.64 17.71 -20.01
N ILE A 95 1.41 18.19 -19.81
CA ILE A 95 0.19 17.40 -19.81
C ILE A 95 -0.71 17.82 -20.96
N GLU A 96 -1.21 16.84 -21.72
CA GLU A 96 -2.40 17.01 -22.57
C GLU A 96 -3.63 16.56 -21.78
N ARG A 97 -4.56 17.51 -21.54
CA ARG A 97 -5.81 17.27 -20.80
C ARG A 97 -7.00 17.36 -21.75
N GLU A 98 -7.90 16.40 -21.66
CA GLU A 98 -9.13 16.40 -22.47
C GLU A 98 -9.97 17.66 -22.18
N GLY A 99 -10.38 18.36 -23.24
CA GLY A 99 -11.13 19.60 -23.13
C GLY A 99 -10.29 20.87 -22.92
N VAL A 100 -8.96 20.77 -22.93
CA VAL A 100 -8.03 21.90 -22.92
C VAL A 100 -7.22 21.89 -24.21
N ASP A 101 -7.26 22.99 -24.97
CA ASP A 101 -6.67 23.06 -26.31
C ASP A 101 -5.13 23.10 -26.30
N GLU A 102 -4.53 23.72 -25.28
CA GLU A 102 -3.08 23.86 -25.13
C GLU A 102 -2.52 22.92 -24.04
N PRO A 103 -1.32 22.34 -24.23
CA PRO A 103 -0.65 21.58 -23.19
C PRO A 103 -0.40 22.42 -21.93
N LEU A 104 -0.58 21.79 -20.77
CA LEU A 104 -0.40 22.40 -19.46
C LEU A 104 0.94 21.97 -18.87
N GLU A 105 1.72 22.92 -18.34
CA GLU A 105 2.94 22.62 -17.61
C GLU A 105 2.70 22.63 -16.09
N PHE A 106 3.10 21.56 -15.43
CA PHE A 106 3.00 21.41 -13.98
C PHE A 106 4.40 21.28 -13.37
N PRO A 107 4.94 22.36 -12.78
CA PRO A 107 6.11 22.25 -11.93
C PRO A 107 5.71 21.61 -10.60
N ILE A 108 6.27 20.45 -10.30
CA ILE A 108 5.96 19.67 -9.09
C ILE A 108 7.23 19.48 -8.28
N VAL A 109 7.19 19.81 -7.00
CA VAL A 109 8.28 19.53 -6.06
C VAL A 109 8.07 18.12 -5.49
N ARG A 110 9.05 17.24 -5.66
CA ARG A 110 9.01 15.87 -5.15
C ARG A 110 8.88 15.87 -3.63
N GLY A 111 7.99 15.04 -3.12
CA GLY A 111 7.66 14.92 -1.71
C GLY A 111 7.86 13.50 -1.20
N MET A 112 7.64 13.33 0.10
CA MET A 112 7.52 12.01 0.70
C MET A 112 6.10 11.50 0.46
N ILE A 113 5.97 10.39 -0.24
CA ILE A 113 4.70 9.72 -0.53
C ILE A 113 4.51 8.61 0.48
N ILE A 114 3.41 8.66 1.22
CA ILE A 114 3.04 7.64 2.19
C ILE A 114 1.77 6.97 1.68
N VAL A 115 1.87 5.67 1.41
CA VAL A 115 0.76 4.85 0.95
C VAL A 115 0.22 4.09 2.15
N LYS A 116 -0.92 4.55 2.69
CA LYS A 116 -1.59 3.88 3.81
C LYS A 116 -1.93 2.42 3.48
N SER A 117 -1.80 1.56 4.48
CA SER A 117 -2.20 0.16 4.42
C SER A 117 -3.72 0.01 4.47
N ILE A 118 -4.36 0.95 5.16
CA ILE A 118 -5.82 1.06 5.28
C ILE A 118 -6.29 2.24 4.41
N PRO A 119 -6.83 1.97 3.20
CA PRO A 119 -7.32 3.02 2.32
C PRO A 119 -8.62 3.67 2.81
N TYR A 120 -9.41 2.98 3.63
CA TYR A 120 -10.61 3.52 4.26
C TYR A 120 -11.04 2.71 5.48
N SER A 121 -11.63 3.42 6.44
CA SER A 121 -12.36 2.93 7.60
C SER A 121 -13.65 3.73 7.73
N PHE A 122 -14.76 3.10 8.12
CA PHE A 122 -16.02 3.81 8.37
C PHE A 122 -16.95 3.04 9.31
N LEU A 123 -17.83 3.78 9.99
CA LEU A 123 -18.90 3.22 10.80
C LEU A 123 -20.21 3.17 10.01
N THR A 124 -20.87 2.03 10.00
CA THR A 124 -22.22 1.88 9.42
C THR A 124 -23.29 2.44 10.35
N GLU A 125 -24.50 2.65 9.82
CA GLU A 125 -25.66 3.08 10.63
C GLU A 125 -25.99 2.10 11.77
N ASN A 126 -25.65 0.82 11.62
CA ASN A 126 -25.84 -0.22 12.64
C ASN A 126 -24.64 -0.35 13.60
N LYS A 127 -23.74 0.65 13.64
CA LYS A 127 -22.52 0.68 14.47
C LYS A 127 -21.55 -0.48 14.22
N ILE A 128 -21.57 -1.03 13.02
CA ILE A 128 -20.56 -1.99 12.56
C ILE A 128 -19.43 -1.19 11.90
N GLY A 129 -18.23 -1.26 12.46
CA GLY A 129 -17.03 -0.71 11.86
C GLY A 129 -16.58 -1.56 10.68
N CYS A 130 -16.21 -0.93 9.58
CA CYS A 130 -15.66 -1.58 8.41
C CYS A 130 -14.26 -1.04 8.16
N ILE A 131 -13.25 -1.91 8.27
CA ILE A 131 -11.84 -1.57 7.99
C ILE A 131 -11.34 -2.47 6.89
N ARG A 132 -10.72 -1.90 5.86
CA ARG A 132 -10.04 -2.67 4.82
C ARG A 132 -8.53 -2.58 4.99
N ILE A 133 -7.84 -3.70 5.14
CA ILE A 133 -6.37 -3.75 5.03
C ILE A 133 -6.04 -4.22 3.62
N ARG A 134 -5.48 -3.32 2.81
CA ARG A 134 -5.11 -3.64 1.41
C ARG A 134 -3.86 -4.50 1.33
N GLU A 135 -2.90 -4.25 2.21
CA GLU A 135 -1.59 -4.92 2.24
C GLU A 135 -0.95 -4.73 3.62
N PHE A 136 -0.16 -5.70 4.08
CA PHE A 136 0.57 -5.63 5.35
C PHE A 136 1.93 -4.93 5.16
N LYS A 137 1.90 -3.61 4.98
CA LYS A 137 3.11 -2.76 4.97
C LYS A 137 3.54 -2.44 6.38
N LYS A 138 4.73 -1.85 6.53
CA LYS A 138 5.34 -1.47 7.82
C LYS A 138 4.49 -0.54 8.72
N SER A 139 3.42 0.06 8.20
CA SER A 139 2.49 0.91 8.98
C SER A 139 1.15 0.24 9.25
N ALA A 140 0.95 -1.03 8.87
CA ALA A 140 -0.37 -1.63 8.87
C ALA A 140 -0.95 -1.77 10.28
N SER A 141 -0.13 -2.14 11.27
CA SER A 141 -0.56 -2.23 12.66
C SER A 141 -0.91 -0.85 13.26
N GLU A 142 -0.12 0.17 12.95
CA GLU A 142 -0.34 1.55 13.41
C GLU A 142 -1.59 2.17 12.75
N ASP A 143 -1.73 2.02 11.43
CA ASP A 143 -2.92 2.47 10.68
C ASP A 143 -4.19 1.81 11.24
N LEU A 144 -4.11 0.53 11.65
CA LEU A 144 -5.23 -0.22 12.23
C LEU A 144 -5.59 0.31 13.62
N GLU A 145 -4.60 0.54 14.48
CA GLU A 145 -4.80 1.11 15.82
C GLU A 145 -5.52 2.46 15.76
N GLU A 146 -5.09 3.34 14.84
CA GLU A 146 -5.74 4.65 14.61
C GLU A 146 -7.22 4.46 14.22
N ALA A 147 -7.48 3.63 13.21
CA ALA A 147 -8.82 3.37 12.72
C ALA A 147 -9.75 2.73 13.78
N LEU A 148 -9.23 1.78 14.57
CA LEU A 148 -9.98 1.17 15.68
C LEU A 148 -10.33 2.22 16.73
N GLY A 149 -9.35 3.03 17.15
CA GLY A 149 -9.57 4.06 18.16
C GLY A 149 -10.57 5.14 17.73
N GLU A 150 -10.66 5.47 16.44
CA GLU A 150 -11.70 6.36 15.91
C GLU A 150 -13.09 5.72 15.95
N LEU A 151 -13.23 4.51 15.40
CA LEU A 151 -14.52 3.80 15.35
C LEU A 151 -15.07 3.47 16.74
N GLU A 152 -14.21 3.13 17.69
CA GLU A 152 -14.58 2.91 19.09
C GLU A 152 -15.13 4.17 19.75
N LYS A 153 -14.51 5.34 19.50
CA LYS A 153 -15.02 6.64 20.00
C LYS A 153 -16.38 6.99 19.40
N GLU A 154 -16.64 6.57 18.16
CA GLU A 154 -17.93 6.73 17.49
C GLU A 154 -18.99 5.70 17.95
N GLY A 155 -18.61 4.76 18.83
CA GLY A 155 -19.54 3.81 19.45
C GLY A 155 -19.71 2.52 18.67
N MET A 156 -18.65 2.06 17.98
CA MET A 156 -18.61 0.75 17.31
C MET A 156 -19.01 -0.40 18.25
N GLU A 157 -19.88 -1.28 17.77
CA GLU A 157 -20.38 -2.46 18.49
C GLU A 157 -19.95 -3.79 17.84
N GLY A 158 -19.40 -3.75 16.63
CA GLY A 158 -18.87 -4.90 15.90
C GLY A 158 -17.94 -4.46 14.77
N LEU A 159 -17.06 -5.36 14.30
CA LEU A 159 -16.03 -5.05 13.32
C LEU A 159 -16.05 -6.05 12.16
N ILE A 160 -15.99 -5.51 10.94
CA ILE A 160 -15.68 -6.24 9.71
C ILE A 160 -14.26 -5.83 9.29
N LEU A 161 -13.35 -6.81 9.27
CA LEU A 161 -12.00 -6.67 8.75
C LEU A 161 -11.93 -7.27 7.34
N ASP A 162 -11.85 -6.42 6.32
CA ASP A 162 -11.81 -6.83 4.91
C ASP A 162 -10.37 -7.04 4.43
N LEU A 163 -10.02 -8.31 4.20
CA LEU A 163 -8.73 -8.76 3.66
C LEU A 163 -8.86 -9.27 2.21
N ARG A 164 -9.96 -8.98 1.51
CA ARG A 164 -10.15 -9.42 0.13
C ARG A 164 -9.13 -8.77 -0.80
N ASN A 165 -8.52 -9.60 -1.65
CA ASN A 165 -7.44 -9.22 -2.57
C ASN A 165 -6.18 -8.64 -1.87
N ASN A 166 -5.97 -8.98 -0.59
CA ASN A 166 -4.75 -8.69 0.13
C ASN A 166 -3.79 -9.88 -0.01
N HIS A 167 -2.76 -9.72 -0.85
CA HIS A 167 -1.77 -10.77 -1.15
C HIS A 167 -0.77 -11.03 -0.01
N GLY A 168 -0.92 -10.32 1.11
CA GLY A 168 -0.10 -10.46 2.31
C GLY A 168 0.80 -9.24 2.51
N GLY A 169 2.07 -9.49 2.77
CA GLY A 169 3.06 -8.48 3.13
C GLY A 169 3.95 -8.99 4.26
N LEU A 170 4.33 -8.10 5.16
CA LEU A 170 5.21 -8.41 6.28
C LEU A 170 4.52 -9.32 7.30
N LEU A 171 5.16 -10.45 7.63
CA LEU A 171 4.68 -11.37 8.66
C LEU A 171 4.55 -10.70 10.04
N ASN A 172 5.52 -9.86 10.41
CA ASN A 172 5.50 -9.17 11.70
C ASN A 172 4.29 -8.24 11.83
N GLU A 173 3.89 -7.57 10.74
CA GLU A 173 2.70 -6.71 10.73
C GLU A 173 1.42 -7.52 10.91
N ALA A 174 1.32 -8.70 10.29
CA ALA A 174 0.20 -9.60 10.56
C ALA A 174 0.16 -10.07 12.02
N VAL A 175 1.32 -10.35 12.61
CA VAL A 175 1.42 -10.71 14.04
C VAL A 175 0.93 -9.56 14.92
N GLU A 176 1.38 -8.33 14.65
CA GLU A 176 0.95 -7.15 15.41
C GLU A 176 -0.54 -6.85 15.23
N VAL A 177 -1.09 -7.04 14.03
CA VAL A 177 -2.54 -6.95 13.77
C VAL A 177 -3.32 -7.99 14.58
N CYS A 178 -2.85 -9.24 14.66
CA CYS A 178 -3.47 -10.25 15.50
C CYS A 178 -3.40 -9.90 16.99
N ASP A 179 -2.32 -9.24 17.42
CA ASP A 179 -2.11 -8.86 18.82
C ASP A 179 -3.17 -7.87 19.34
N LYS A 180 -3.79 -7.10 18.43
CA LYS A 180 -4.91 -6.20 18.74
C LYS A 180 -6.17 -6.92 19.21
N PHE A 181 -6.34 -8.19 18.86
CA PHE A 181 -7.58 -8.92 19.11
C PHE A 181 -7.40 -10.12 20.05
N LEU A 182 -6.18 -10.64 20.18
CA LEU A 182 -5.94 -11.88 20.92
C LEU A 182 -5.57 -11.64 22.39
N PRO A 183 -6.04 -12.49 23.31
CA PRO A 183 -5.53 -12.49 24.68
C PRO A 183 -4.03 -12.73 24.71
N LYS A 184 -3.33 -12.20 25.72
CA LYS A 184 -1.88 -12.40 25.90
C LYS A 184 -1.48 -13.88 25.89
N LYS A 185 -0.28 -14.14 25.34
CA LYS A 185 0.40 -15.45 25.27
C LYS A 185 -0.32 -16.50 24.42
N LYS A 186 -1.16 -16.09 23.47
CA LYS A 186 -1.76 -16.97 22.47
C LYS A 186 -0.80 -17.11 21.29
N LEU A 187 -0.66 -18.33 20.79
CA LEU A 187 0.13 -18.58 19.59
C LEU A 187 -0.61 -17.99 18.40
N ILE A 188 0.05 -17.08 17.68
CA ILE A 188 -0.45 -16.49 16.44
C ILE A 188 0.01 -17.36 15.28
N VAL A 189 1.33 -17.50 15.13
CA VAL A 189 1.93 -18.26 14.04
C VAL A 189 3.27 -18.84 14.47
N SER A 190 3.70 -19.88 13.79
CA SER A 190 5.04 -20.45 13.96
C SER A 190 5.68 -20.71 12.61
N THR A 191 6.98 -20.48 12.52
CA THR A 191 7.78 -20.87 11.37
C THR A 191 8.47 -22.20 11.67
N GLN A 192 8.59 -23.04 10.63
CA GLN A 192 9.34 -24.28 10.70
C GLN A 192 10.37 -24.27 9.56
N GLY A 193 11.63 -24.06 9.91
CA GLY A 193 12.75 -24.07 8.98
C GLY A 193 13.42 -25.44 8.86
N ARG A 194 14.38 -25.54 7.94
CA ARG A 194 15.21 -26.75 7.79
C ARG A 194 16.21 -26.91 8.93
N ILE A 195 16.60 -25.79 9.55
CA ILE A 195 17.46 -25.75 10.74
C ILE A 195 16.65 -25.24 11.94
N SER A 196 16.93 -25.79 13.12
CA SER A 196 16.15 -25.51 14.33
C SER A 196 16.16 -24.04 14.75
N SER A 197 17.23 -23.29 14.44
CA SER A 197 17.34 -21.86 14.74
C SER A 197 16.38 -20.98 13.93
N GLN A 198 15.79 -21.50 12.85
CA GLN A 198 14.77 -20.81 12.06
C GLN A 198 13.34 -21.09 12.54
N ASN A 199 13.18 -21.96 13.54
CA ASN A 199 11.89 -22.24 14.13
C ASN A 199 11.56 -21.13 15.12
N LEU A 200 10.59 -20.29 14.76
CA LEU A 200 10.12 -19.18 15.57
C LEU A 200 8.67 -19.42 15.96
N ARG A 201 8.29 -18.91 17.13
CA ARG A 201 6.91 -18.88 17.60
C ARG A 201 6.57 -17.45 17.95
N TYR A 202 5.51 -16.96 17.34
CA TYR A 202 5.00 -15.61 17.54
C TYR A 202 3.79 -15.71 18.46
N LEU A 203 3.90 -15.10 19.64
CA LEU A 203 2.85 -15.08 20.63
C LEU A 203 2.31 -13.66 20.77
N SER A 204 1.01 -13.51 20.98
CA SER A 204 0.40 -12.25 21.36
C SER A 204 0.97 -11.76 22.70
N ASN A 205 1.21 -10.46 22.81
CA ASN A 205 1.83 -9.83 23.96
C ASN A 205 1.11 -8.53 24.41
N GLU A 206 0.32 -7.91 23.55
CA GLU A 206 -0.40 -6.67 23.83
C GLU A 206 -1.71 -6.90 24.60
N THR A 207 -2.26 -5.81 25.12
CA THR A 207 -3.61 -5.82 25.69
C THR A 207 -4.58 -5.66 24.52
N PRO A 208 -5.48 -6.62 24.27
CA PRO A 208 -6.38 -6.53 23.13
C PRO A 208 -7.41 -5.40 23.32
N HIS A 209 -7.95 -4.95 22.19
CA HIS A 209 -9.10 -4.06 22.14
C HIS A 209 -10.32 -4.66 22.86
N PRO A 210 -11.33 -3.84 23.21
CA PRO A 210 -12.58 -4.31 23.78
C PRO A 210 -13.19 -5.46 22.97
N ASN A 211 -13.85 -6.38 23.68
CA ASN A 211 -14.45 -7.54 23.02
C ASN A 211 -15.73 -7.14 22.30
N TYR A 212 -15.66 -6.98 20.99
CA TYR A 212 -16.80 -6.87 20.07
C TYR A 212 -16.76 -8.00 19.04
N PRO A 213 -17.90 -8.38 18.44
CA PRO A 213 -17.92 -9.38 17.37
C PRO A 213 -17.03 -8.95 16.21
N LEU A 214 -16.08 -9.81 15.82
CA LEU A 214 -15.18 -9.62 14.69
C LEU A 214 -15.52 -10.62 13.57
N VAL A 215 -15.67 -10.10 12.36
CA VAL A 215 -15.80 -10.89 11.13
C VAL A 215 -14.65 -10.53 10.19
N ILE A 216 -13.92 -11.54 9.73
CA ILE A 216 -12.84 -11.36 8.75
C ILE A 216 -13.35 -11.80 7.37
N LEU A 217 -13.28 -10.91 6.38
CA LEU A 217 -13.65 -11.22 5.00
C LEU A 217 -12.41 -11.54 4.17
N ILE A 218 -12.40 -12.73 3.57
CA ILE A 218 -11.34 -13.19 2.68
C ILE A 218 -11.91 -13.60 1.32
N ASN A 219 -11.06 -13.67 0.31
CA ASN A 219 -11.38 -14.29 -0.97
C ASN A 219 -10.17 -15.02 -1.54
N LYS A 220 -10.28 -15.54 -2.77
CA LYS A 220 -9.20 -16.21 -3.49
C LYS A 220 -7.93 -15.37 -3.73
N GLY A 221 -7.97 -14.05 -3.49
CA GLY A 221 -6.82 -13.15 -3.56
C GLY A 221 -6.24 -12.81 -2.20
N SER A 222 -6.77 -13.37 -1.11
CA SER A 222 -6.21 -13.27 0.23
C SER A 222 -5.13 -14.35 0.39
N ALA A 223 -3.89 -13.97 0.72
CA ALA A 223 -2.76 -14.90 0.81
C ALA A 223 -1.73 -14.48 1.88
N SER A 224 -0.88 -15.43 2.28
CA SER A 224 0.29 -15.21 3.13
C SER A 224 -0.07 -14.56 4.47
N ALA A 225 0.42 -13.34 4.76
CA ALA A 225 0.11 -12.60 5.98
C ALA A 225 -1.41 -12.47 6.23
N SER A 226 -2.23 -12.34 5.18
CA SER A 226 -3.69 -12.35 5.29
C SER A 226 -4.26 -13.67 5.82
N GLU A 227 -3.66 -14.80 5.44
CA GLU A 227 -4.05 -16.13 5.92
C GLU A 227 -3.63 -16.34 7.38
N VAL A 228 -2.52 -15.73 7.80
CA VAL A 228 -2.11 -15.72 9.21
C VAL A 228 -3.12 -14.96 10.09
N VAL A 229 -3.67 -13.85 9.60
CA VAL A 229 -4.68 -13.08 10.36
C VAL A 229 -6.04 -13.78 10.38
N ALA A 230 -6.41 -14.46 9.29
CA ALA A 230 -7.70 -15.12 9.18
C ALA A 230 -7.78 -16.49 9.87
N GLY A 231 -6.65 -17.18 10.06
CA GLY A 231 -6.55 -18.53 10.63
C GLY A 231 -6.44 -18.57 12.14
#